data_AF-A0A9P3ULN6-F1
#
_entry.id   AF-A0A9P3ULN6-F1
#
_cell.length_a   1.000
_cell.length_b   1.000
_cell.length_c   1.000
_cell.angle_alpha   90.00
_cell.angle_beta   90.00
_cell.angle_gamma   90.00
#
_symmetry.space_group_name_H-M   'P 1'
#
loop_
_entity.id
_entity.type
_entity.pdbx_description
1 polymer ?
#
loop_
_entity_poly.entity_id
_entity_poly.type
_entity_poly.pdbx_seq_one_letter_code
_entity_poly.pdbx_strand_id
1 'polypeptide(L)'
;MEHIAKIGDIVDPNGQLGKFFRHLIPKSDKGVIPKESFKIPQFYGIPKIHKTPVKFRPILPCFNAIQNPAAKYVSKKLKPIIKSAPSVIHGTKDLAIKLSKLSIAPNRQWFIATGDVVAYYPTIDLVNAKAIALDKYTEFRLGRKVVAGETLADNFDDDLLNELRLFAKCLDVGNDNLIVQFEDKFFHQHRGLAMGVADSPDLANLYGLAFEEECGILDDVRVPFYGRYIDDCLAIVYARSEAEVKAILSVVKIDQCTIEWNVSATSQPFLDMLVYRDSDGSLQHAPYGKARNHHERIPFHSAHPIDVKKGTFSGEMSRMATLSSTLPVYKEAVKDLIGLYCNRGYPERLLKSWAKSQIDERWSNRLRVKEDKLEGVLVLKTEFNQAWEYFNVKELGMTITSVWRKWLTKAEYASRARAWHEAKHSTSLDPLSLAGIPAAATMPIVVKRGDGSEFVQAIPDVRKLDILERRWITSRKRTLNLHDLTNSWKKIVMEHVAEAKSSKPITKKETDAPVADAPPESDDNSDGRRSPDVGDPWRSAHMGNFGRF
;
A
#
# COMPACT_ATOMS: atom_id res chain seq x y z
N MET A 1 -16.38 18.49 -15.38
CA MET A 1 -16.59 17.69 -14.16
C MET A 1 -18.06 17.54 -13.77
N GLU A 2 -18.85 18.61 -13.62
CA GLU A 2 -20.26 18.48 -13.22
C GLU A 2 -21.08 17.56 -14.15
N HIS A 3 -20.86 17.67 -15.46
CA HIS A 3 -21.47 16.76 -16.43
C HIS A 3 -21.08 15.28 -16.19
N ILE A 4 -19.81 14.98 -15.94
CA ILE A 4 -19.35 13.62 -15.56
C ILE A 4 -20.05 13.15 -14.30
N ALA A 5 -20.21 14.03 -13.31
CA ALA A 5 -20.87 13.69 -12.06
C ALA A 5 -22.34 13.30 -12.27
N LYS A 6 -23.08 14.00 -13.14
CA LYS A 6 -24.46 13.64 -13.50
C LYS A 6 -24.56 12.26 -14.16
N ILE A 7 -23.61 11.92 -15.05
CA ILE A 7 -23.55 10.57 -15.65
C ILE A 7 -23.19 9.54 -14.56
N GLY A 8 -22.27 9.88 -13.66
CA GLY A 8 -21.92 9.05 -12.51
C GLY A 8 -23.09 8.79 -11.55
N ASP A 9 -24.00 9.75 -11.39
CA ASP A 9 -25.24 9.58 -10.59
C ASP A 9 -26.21 8.59 -11.25
N ILE A 10 -26.18 8.45 -12.59
CA ILE A 10 -26.97 7.45 -13.33
C ILE A 10 -26.32 6.06 -13.20
N VAL A 11 -25.00 5.98 -13.37
CA VAL A 11 -24.24 4.70 -13.36
C VAL A 11 -24.11 4.10 -11.96
N ASP A 12 -24.14 4.90 -10.90
CA ASP A 12 -24.09 4.44 -9.50
C ASP A 12 -25.32 4.95 -8.72
N PRO A 13 -26.39 4.13 -8.59
CA PRO A 13 -27.61 4.50 -7.87
C PRO A 13 -27.38 4.86 -6.39
N ASN A 14 -26.26 4.46 -5.78
CA ASN A 14 -25.92 4.83 -4.41
C ASN A 14 -25.40 6.28 -4.30
N GLY A 15 -25.18 6.96 -5.42
CA GLY A 15 -24.73 8.34 -5.53
C GLY A 15 -23.31 8.58 -5.00
N GLN A 16 -22.50 7.53 -4.78
CA GLN A 16 -21.13 7.69 -4.31
C GLN A 16 -20.24 8.22 -5.43
N LEU A 17 -20.47 7.76 -6.66
CA LEU A 17 -19.67 8.13 -7.81
C LEU A 17 -19.82 9.60 -8.20
N GLY A 18 -21.06 10.12 -8.25
CA GLY A 18 -21.27 11.55 -8.47
C GLY A 18 -20.72 12.43 -7.35
N LYS A 19 -20.84 12.01 -6.08
CA LYS A 19 -20.18 12.69 -4.95
C LYS A 19 -18.66 12.72 -5.11
N PHE A 20 -18.06 11.61 -5.54
CA PHE A 20 -16.63 11.51 -5.80
C PHE A 20 -16.17 12.48 -6.89
N PHE A 21 -16.89 12.57 -8.02
CA PHE A 21 -16.55 13.50 -9.10
C PHE A 21 -16.70 14.98 -8.71
N ARG A 22 -17.62 15.30 -7.80
CA ARG A 22 -17.82 16.67 -7.28
C ARG A 22 -16.86 17.07 -6.16
N HIS A 23 -16.13 16.12 -5.57
CA HIS A 23 -15.34 16.37 -4.35
C HIS A 23 -14.30 17.49 -4.49
N LEU A 24 -13.75 17.69 -5.69
CA LEU A 24 -12.75 18.73 -5.98
C LEU A 24 -13.33 19.94 -6.74
N ILE A 25 -14.64 19.98 -6.97
CA ILE A 25 -15.31 21.16 -7.52
C ILE A 25 -15.47 22.15 -6.36
N PRO A 26 -14.93 23.39 -6.46
CA PRO A 26 -15.12 24.38 -5.41
C PRO A 26 -16.60 24.71 -5.25
N LYS A 27 -17.05 24.88 -4.01
CA LYS A 27 -18.43 25.26 -3.70
C LYS A 27 -18.56 26.78 -3.70
N SER A 28 -19.73 27.28 -4.10
CA SER A 28 -20.09 28.69 -3.95
C SER A 28 -21.52 28.81 -3.44
N ASP A 29 -21.70 29.62 -2.40
CA ASP A 29 -23.02 29.92 -1.83
C ASP A 29 -23.83 30.89 -2.71
N LYS A 30 -23.19 31.55 -3.69
CA LYS A 30 -23.79 32.56 -4.57
C LYS A 30 -23.90 32.12 -6.03
N GLY A 31 -23.69 30.83 -6.33
CA GLY A 31 -23.75 30.28 -7.69
C GLY A 31 -22.60 30.65 -8.63
N VAL A 32 -21.71 31.57 -8.24
CA VAL A 32 -20.50 31.95 -8.98
C VAL A 32 -19.27 31.49 -8.23
N ILE A 33 -18.46 30.62 -8.84
CA ILE A 33 -17.21 30.13 -8.24
C ILE A 33 -16.08 31.12 -8.59
N PRO A 34 -15.43 31.76 -7.60
CA PRO A 34 -14.28 32.63 -7.86
C PRO A 34 -13.13 31.86 -8.53
N LYS A 35 -12.41 32.48 -9.46
CA LYS A 35 -11.32 31.83 -10.20
C LYS A 35 -10.20 31.34 -9.27
N GLU A 36 -9.97 32.05 -8.18
CA GLU A 36 -8.97 31.76 -7.16
C GLU A 36 -9.32 30.50 -6.34
N SER A 37 -10.56 30.03 -6.44
CA SER A 37 -11.02 28.83 -5.75
C SER A 37 -10.52 27.55 -6.42
N PHE A 38 -10.08 27.62 -7.67
CA PHE A 38 -9.53 26.47 -8.39
C PHE A 38 -8.05 26.29 -8.07
N LYS A 39 -7.69 25.08 -7.64
CA LYS A 39 -6.29 24.71 -7.40
C LYS A 39 -5.62 24.30 -8.69
N ILE A 40 -4.74 25.17 -9.20
CA ILE A 40 -3.96 24.91 -10.41
C ILE A 40 -2.66 24.20 -10.02
N PRO A 41 -2.32 23.06 -10.63
CA PRO A 41 -1.06 22.37 -10.37
C PRO A 41 0.16 23.24 -10.67
N GLN A 42 1.10 23.27 -9.74
CA GLN A 42 2.39 23.96 -9.92
C GLN A 42 3.40 23.01 -10.54
N PHE A 43 3.87 23.32 -11.74
CA PHE A 43 4.92 22.57 -12.41
C PHE A 43 6.25 22.72 -11.66
N TYR A 44 6.99 21.62 -11.52
CA TYR A 44 8.36 21.66 -11.03
C TYR A 44 9.22 20.56 -11.68
N GLY A 45 10.53 20.79 -11.73
CA GLY A 45 11.50 19.82 -12.25
C GLY A 45 12.32 19.20 -11.13
N ILE A 46 12.41 17.87 -11.08
CA ILE A 46 13.38 17.18 -10.21
C ILE A 46 14.68 16.98 -11.00
N PRO A 47 15.83 17.50 -10.54
CA PRO A 47 17.09 17.34 -11.25
C PRO A 47 17.56 15.88 -11.22
N LYS A 48 17.86 15.32 -12.39
CA LYS A 48 18.55 14.04 -12.57
C LYS A 48 20.05 14.28 -12.57
N ILE A 49 20.60 14.56 -11.38
CA ILE A 49 22.03 14.90 -11.16
C ILE A 49 23.03 13.80 -11.59
N HIS A 50 22.54 12.61 -11.90
CA HIS A 50 23.34 11.49 -12.37
C HIS A 50 23.57 11.48 -13.89
N LYS A 51 22.91 12.37 -14.66
CA LYS A 51 23.09 12.50 -16.10
C LYS A 51 24.03 13.68 -16.43
N THR A 52 24.74 13.59 -17.55
CA THR A 52 25.65 14.64 -18.05
C THR A 52 25.25 15.01 -19.49
N PRO A 53 24.82 16.26 -19.77
CA PRO A 53 24.48 17.30 -18.79
C PRO A 53 23.30 16.88 -17.90
N VAL A 54 23.14 17.57 -16.77
CA VAL A 54 22.03 17.31 -15.83
C VAL A 54 20.70 17.50 -16.57
N LYS A 55 19.88 16.44 -16.58
CA LYS A 55 18.52 16.48 -17.13
C LYS A 55 17.51 16.76 -16.02
N PHE A 56 16.30 17.18 -16.35
CA PHE A 56 15.19 17.33 -15.39
C PHE A 56 14.12 16.28 -15.62
N ARG A 57 13.43 15.87 -14.54
CA ARG A 57 12.16 15.15 -14.60
C ARG A 57 11.05 16.16 -14.34
N PRO A 58 10.29 16.58 -15.36
CA PRO A 58 9.15 17.45 -15.13
C PRO A 58 8.06 16.71 -14.36
N ILE A 59 7.45 17.36 -13.38
CA ILE A 59 6.36 16.82 -12.56
C ILE A 59 5.21 17.83 -12.55
N LEU A 60 4.01 17.31 -12.81
CA LEU A 60 2.75 18.04 -12.78
C LEU A 60 1.90 17.44 -11.65
N PRO A 61 1.92 18.01 -10.43
CA PRO A 61 1.24 17.45 -9.26
C PRO A 61 -0.29 17.61 -9.35
N CYS A 62 -0.95 16.78 -10.15
CA CYS A 62 -2.37 16.92 -10.46
C CYS A 62 -3.30 16.37 -9.38
N PHE A 63 -2.79 15.97 -8.21
CA PHE A 63 -3.60 15.32 -7.18
C PHE A 63 -4.72 16.20 -6.60
N ASN A 64 -4.56 17.52 -6.68
CA ASN A 64 -5.57 18.52 -6.28
C ASN A 64 -6.29 19.18 -7.47
N ALA A 65 -5.96 18.79 -8.71
CA ALA A 65 -6.60 19.34 -9.90
C ALA A 65 -8.07 18.90 -9.94
N ILE A 66 -8.96 19.77 -10.43
CA ILE A 66 -10.40 19.51 -10.48
C ILE A 66 -10.75 18.26 -11.31
N GLN A 67 -9.94 17.96 -12.33
CA GLN A 67 -10.09 16.81 -13.22
C GLN A 67 -9.51 15.49 -12.66
N ASN A 68 -8.74 15.53 -11.57
CA ASN A 68 -8.13 14.34 -10.99
C ASN A 68 -9.11 13.19 -10.65
N PRO A 69 -10.36 13.44 -10.20
CA PRO A 69 -11.31 12.36 -9.95
C PRO A 69 -11.63 11.56 -11.23
N ALA A 70 -11.66 12.21 -12.40
CA ALA A 70 -11.87 11.54 -13.68
C ALA A 70 -10.71 10.58 -14.01
N ALA A 71 -9.46 11.05 -13.92
CA ALA A 71 -8.28 10.21 -14.12
C ALA A 71 -8.21 9.05 -13.11
N LYS A 72 -8.58 9.28 -11.83
CA LYS A 72 -8.64 8.20 -10.82
C LYS A 72 -9.69 7.14 -11.15
N TYR A 73 -10.83 7.55 -11.71
CA TYR A 73 -11.86 6.62 -12.16
C TYR A 73 -11.33 5.73 -13.28
N VAL A 74 -10.70 6.34 -14.31
CA VAL A 74 -10.07 5.62 -15.42
C VAL A 74 -9.02 4.64 -14.91
N SER A 75 -8.07 5.12 -14.08
CA SER A 75 -7.04 4.27 -13.46
C SER A 75 -7.64 3.05 -12.74
N LYS A 76 -8.68 3.27 -11.93
CA LYS A 76 -9.37 2.17 -11.23
C LYS A 76 -9.95 1.12 -12.18
N LYS A 77 -10.50 1.55 -13.32
CA LYS A 77 -11.10 0.68 -14.34
C LYS A 77 -10.06 -0.07 -15.18
N LEU A 78 -8.90 0.53 -15.44
CA LEU A 78 -7.83 -0.09 -16.23
C LEU A 78 -6.96 -1.08 -15.45
N LYS A 79 -6.89 -0.95 -14.12
CA LYS A 79 -6.04 -1.82 -13.26
C LYS A 79 -6.23 -3.33 -13.47
N PRO A 80 -7.45 -3.89 -13.58
CA PRO A 80 -7.62 -5.32 -13.85
C PRO A 80 -6.96 -5.77 -15.16
N ILE A 81 -7.09 -4.96 -16.22
CA ILE A 81 -6.56 -5.24 -17.56
C ILE A 81 -5.02 -5.25 -17.51
N ILE A 82 -4.44 -4.23 -16.88
CA ILE A 82 -2.99 -4.12 -16.72
C ILE A 82 -2.46 -5.27 -15.87
N LYS A 83 -3.16 -5.63 -14.79
CA LYS A 83 -2.78 -6.76 -13.93
C LYS A 83 -2.74 -8.09 -14.70
N SER A 84 -3.63 -8.29 -15.66
CA SER A 84 -3.64 -9.48 -16.52
C SER A 84 -2.68 -9.43 -17.70
N ALA A 85 -2.08 -8.28 -18.01
CA ALA A 85 -1.23 -8.12 -19.18
C ALA A 85 0.08 -8.93 -19.03
N PRO A 86 0.40 -9.84 -19.96
CA PRO A 86 1.52 -10.78 -19.81
C PRO A 86 2.88 -10.10 -19.89
N SER A 87 3.06 -9.14 -20.81
CA SER A 87 4.31 -8.39 -20.98
C SER A 87 4.54 -7.36 -19.86
N VAL A 88 3.50 -6.90 -19.16
CA VAL A 88 3.66 -5.87 -18.12
C VAL A 88 4.22 -6.49 -16.84
N ILE A 89 5.29 -5.89 -16.32
CA ILE A 89 5.91 -6.22 -15.05
C ILE A 89 5.33 -5.29 -13.97
N HIS A 90 4.81 -5.85 -12.88
CA HIS A 90 4.17 -5.07 -11.81
C HIS A 90 5.13 -4.59 -10.71
N GLY A 91 6.40 -4.97 -10.84
CA GLY A 91 7.48 -4.60 -9.94
C GLY A 91 8.47 -5.75 -9.77
N THR A 92 9.51 -5.51 -8.99
CA THR A 92 10.64 -6.45 -8.90
C THR A 92 10.24 -7.83 -8.35
N LYS A 93 9.23 -7.89 -7.48
CA LYS A 93 8.71 -9.18 -6.98
C LYS A 93 7.97 -9.97 -8.06
N ASP A 94 7.19 -9.29 -8.90
CA ASP A 94 6.51 -9.93 -10.03
C ASP A 94 7.54 -10.46 -11.02
N LEU A 95 8.58 -9.66 -11.33
CA LEU A 95 9.71 -10.11 -12.14
C LEU A 95 10.40 -11.35 -11.54
N ALA A 96 10.71 -11.34 -10.24
CA ALA A 96 11.32 -12.49 -9.55
C ALA A 96 10.48 -13.77 -9.71
N ILE A 97 9.14 -13.64 -9.58
CA ILE A 97 8.20 -14.75 -9.78
C ILE A 97 8.24 -15.22 -11.24
N LYS A 98 8.18 -14.31 -12.22
CA LYS A 98 8.22 -14.66 -13.64
C LYS A 98 9.53 -15.36 -14.01
N LEU A 99 10.68 -14.83 -13.58
CA LEU A 99 11.99 -15.43 -13.82
C LEU A 99 12.15 -16.80 -13.13
N SER A 100 11.60 -16.98 -11.92
CA SER A 100 11.65 -18.28 -11.22
C SER A 100 10.89 -19.41 -11.92
N LYS A 101 9.96 -19.06 -12.82
CA LYS A 101 9.16 -20.00 -13.63
C LYS A 101 9.72 -20.16 -15.04
N LEU A 102 10.68 -19.33 -15.43
CA LEU A 102 11.25 -19.35 -16.76
C LEU A 102 12.16 -20.57 -16.94
N SER A 103 11.96 -21.31 -18.02
CA SER A 103 12.86 -22.37 -18.44
C SER A 103 13.60 -21.94 -19.69
N ILE A 104 14.92 -22.01 -19.65
CA ILE A 104 15.80 -21.71 -20.79
C ILE A 104 16.35 -23.03 -21.33
N ALA A 105 16.30 -23.18 -22.66
CA ALA A 105 16.80 -24.36 -23.35
C ALA A 105 18.33 -24.50 -23.13
N PRO A 106 18.81 -25.61 -22.55
CA PRO A 106 20.21 -25.75 -22.11
C PRO A 106 21.22 -25.71 -23.27
N ASN A 107 20.80 -26.07 -24.48
CA ASN A 107 21.67 -26.16 -25.66
C ASN A 107 21.54 -24.96 -26.61
N ARG A 108 20.85 -23.89 -26.21
CA ARG A 108 20.73 -22.67 -27.02
C ARG A 108 21.54 -21.54 -26.39
N GLN A 109 22.38 -20.91 -27.20
CA GLN A 109 23.00 -19.66 -26.79
C GLN A 109 21.92 -18.58 -26.61
N TRP A 110 21.96 -17.90 -25.48
CA TRP A 110 21.04 -16.82 -25.14
C TRP A 110 21.78 -15.57 -24.65
N PHE A 111 21.11 -14.44 -24.72
CA PHE A 111 21.59 -13.13 -24.31
C PHE A 111 20.54 -12.44 -23.46
N ILE A 112 21.00 -11.51 -22.61
CA ILE A 112 20.17 -10.64 -21.80
C ILE A 112 20.16 -9.28 -22.49
N ALA A 113 18.98 -8.76 -22.79
CA ALA A 113 18.79 -7.43 -23.35
C ALA A 113 17.94 -6.57 -22.43
N THR A 114 18.39 -5.35 -22.17
CA THR A 114 17.61 -4.32 -21.46
C THR A 114 17.36 -3.14 -22.39
N GLY A 115 16.14 -2.63 -22.40
CA GLY A 115 15.71 -1.52 -23.25
C GLY A 115 15.26 -0.33 -22.42
N ASP A 116 15.67 0.88 -22.79
CA ASP A 116 15.13 2.14 -22.23
C ASP A 116 14.28 2.84 -23.31
N VAL A 117 13.00 3.07 -23.04
CA VAL A 117 12.13 3.84 -23.93
C VAL A 117 12.40 5.33 -23.72
N VAL A 118 13.07 5.94 -24.69
CA VAL A 118 13.58 7.31 -24.58
C VAL A 118 12.43 8.31 -24.41
N ALA A 119 12.43 9.02 -23.28
CA ALA A 119 11.46 10.06 -22.96
C ALA A 119 10.00 9.60 -23.11
N TYR A 120 9.69 8.39 -22.63
CA TYR A 120 8.43 7.70 -22.93
C TYR A 120 7.17 8.56 -22.79
N TYR A 121 6.92 9.15 -21.61
CA TYR A 121 5.69 9.91 -21.33
C TYR A 121 5.49 11.12 -22.28
N PRO A 122 6.46 12.03 -22.43
CA PRO A 122 6.36 13.14 -23.39
C PRO A 122 6.14 12.71 -24.86
N THR A 123 6.58 11.52 -25.23
CA THR A 123 6.60 11.05 -26.61
C THR A 123 5.29 10.38 -27.03
N ILE A 124 4.59 9.73 -26.10
CA ILE A 124 3.32 9.04 -26.36
C ILE A 124 2.30 9.95 -27.04
N ASP A 125 1.68 9.44 -28.10
CA ASP A 125 0.53 10.08 -28.73
C ASP A 125 -0.69 9.94 -27.83
N LEU A 126 -1.15 11.08 -27.28
CA LEU A 126 -2.27 11.09 -26.35
C LEU A 126 -3.58 10.64 -27.00
N VAL A 127 -3.80 10.95 -28.28
CA VAL A 127 -5.03 10.56 -28.99
C VAL A 127 -5.08 9.04 -29.14
N ASN A 128 -3.98 8.45 -29.63
CA ASN A 128 -3.88 7.00 -29.80
C ASN A 128 -3.90 6.28 -28.44
N ALA A 129 -3.24 6.81 -27.41
CA ALA A 129 -3.27 6.24 -26.07
C ALA A 129 -4.69 6.21 -25.47
N LYS A 130 -5.49 7.27 -25.68
CA LYS A 130 -6.88 7.30 -25.25
C LYS A 130 -7.73 6.28 -26.04
N ALA A 131 -7.55 6.20 -27.35
CA ALA A 131 -8.26 5.23 -28.19
C ALA A 131 -7.96 3.78 -27.74
N ILE A 132 -6.68 3.42 -27.59
CA ILE A 132 -6.25 2.10 -27.11
C ILE A 132 -6.86 1.79 -25.74
N ALA A 133 -6.85 2.76 -24.81
CA ALA A 133 -7.42 2.53 -23.48
C ALA A 133 -8.95 2.32 -23.51
N LEU A 134 -9.67 3.04 -24.37
CA LEU A 134 -11.10 2.85 -24.58
C LEU A 134 -11.39 1.48 -25.20
N ASP A 135 -10.64 1.08 -26.22
CA ASP A 135 -10.79 -0.22 -26.87
C ASP A 135 -10.53 -1.35 -25.88
N LYS A 136 -9.39 -1.32 -25.18
CA LYS A 136 -9.04 -2.33 -24.16
C LYS A 136 -10.07 -2.43 -23.05
N TYR A 137 -10.61 -1.29 -22.60
CA TYR A 137 -11.66 -1.30 -21.59
C TYR A 137 -12.97 -1.87 -22.13
N THR A 138 -13.33 -1.54 -23.36
CA THR A 138 -14.50 -2.11 -24.04
C THR A 138 -14.36 -3.61 -24.19
N GLU A 139 -13.22 -4.11 -24.71
CA GLU A 139 -12.93 -5.55 -24.83
C GLU A 139 -13.04 -6.28 -23.50
N PHE A 140 -12.47 -5.70 -22.43
CA PHE A 140 -12.57 -6.25 -21.09
C PHE A 140 -14.01 -6.37 -20.60
N ARG A 141 -14.86 -5.40 -20.94
CA ARG A 141 -16.28 -5.40 -20.57
C ARG A 141 -17.12 -6.36 -21.39
N LEU A 142 -16.78 -6.58 -22.64
CA LEU A 142 -17.46 -7.52 -23.53
C LEU A 142 -16.99 -8.96 -23.36
N GLY A 143 -15.79 -9.17 -22.80
CA GLY A 143 -15.16 -10.49 -22.75
C GLY A 143 -14.71 -11.01 -24.12
N ARG A 144 -14.63 -10.12 -25.13
CA ARG A 144 -14.20 -10.42 -26.50
C ARG A 144 -13.57 -9.19 -27.15
N LYS A 145 -12.83 -9.40 -28.24
CA LYS A 145 -12.32 -8.30 -29.06
C LYS A 145 -13.44 -7.52 -29.74
N VAL A 146 -13.23 -6.22 -29.91
CA VAL A 146 -14.12 -5.35 -30.70
C VAL A 146 -13.81 -5.58 -32.18
N VAL A 147 -14.83 -5.74 -33.01
CA VAL A 147 -14.65 -5.90 -34.47
C VAL A 147 -14.65 -4.51 -35.13
N ALA A 148 -13.74 -4.29 -36.07
CA ALA A 148 -13.69 -3.03 -36.82
C ALA A 148 -15.03 -2.76 -37.52
N GLY A 149 -15.62 -1.59 -37.27
CA GLY A 149 -16.93 -1.19 -37.81
C GLY A 149 -18.14 -1.63 -36.98
N GLU A 150 -17.94 -2.29 -35.84
CA GLU A 150 -19.03 -2.63 -34.92
C GLU A 150 -19.56 -1.36 -34.23
N THR A 151 -20.82 -1.02 -34.47
CA THR A 151 -21.50 0.09 -33.77
C THR A 151 -21.90 -0.34 -32.37
N LEU A 152 -21.40 0.38 -31.37
CA LEU A 152 -21.70 0.11 -29.96
C LEU A 152 -23.19 0.30 -29.59
N ALA A 153 -24.01 0.87 -30.49
CA ALA A 153 -25.41 1.20 -30.18
C ALA A 153 -26.38 0.01 -30.35
N ASP A 154 -26.05 -0.98 -31.19
CA ASP A 154 -27.02 -1.99 -31.62
C ASP A 154 -26.97 -3.29 -30.79
N ASN A 155 -25.93 -3.48 -29.97
CA ASN A 155 -25.62 -4.75 -29.30
C ASN A 155 -25.45 -4.67 -27.76
N PHE A 156 -25.62 -3.50 -27.12
CA PHE A 156 -25.35 -3.33 -25.69
C PHE A 156 -26.56 -2.88 -24.88
N ASP A 157 -26.63 -3.36 -23.63
CA ASP A 157 -27.57 -2.80 -22.67
C ASP A 157 -27.22 -1.36 -22.32
N ASP A 158 -28.23 -0.60 -21.88
CA ASP A 158 -28.09 0.82 -21.55
C ASP A 158 -27.08 1.06 -20.42
N ASP A 159 -26.92 0.11 -19.50
CA ASP A 159 -26.01 0.21 -18.35
C ASP A 159 -24.55 0.18 -18.80
N LEU A 160 -24.19 -0.77 -19.66
CA LEU A 160 -22.87 -0.87 -20.26
C LEU A 160 -22.57 0.36 -21.13
N LEU A 161 -23.53 0.81 -21.93
CA LEU A 161 -23.35 1.99 -22.78
C LEU A 161 -23.12 3.25 -21.94
N ASN A 162 -23.87 3.43 -20.85
CA ASN A 162 -23.67 4.54 -19.91
C ASN A 162 -22.33 4.46 -19.20
N GLU A 163 -21.88 3.28 -18.83
CA GLU A 163 -20.56 3.08 -18.24
C GLU A 163 -19.41 3.38 -19.22
N LEU A 164 -19.50 2.91 -20.47
CA LEU A 164 -18.51 3.19 -21.50
C LEU A 164 -18.47 4.68 -21.83
N ARG A 165 -19.64 5.34 -21.94
CA ARG A 165 -19.74 6.80 -22.11
C ARG A 165 -19.10 7.54 -20.94
N LEU A 166 -19.36 7.11 -19.70
CA LEU A 166 -18.75 7.69 -18.52
C LEU A 166 -17.22 7.53 -18.55
N PHE A 167 -16.74 6.34 -18.87
CA PHE A 167 -15.31 6.05 -18.99
C PHE A 167 -14.63 6.93 -20.05
N ALA A 168 -15.17 6.97 -21.28
CA ALA A 168 -14.65 7.82 -22.35
C ALA A 168 -14.61 9.30 -21.94
N LYS A 169 -15.68 9.79 -21.31
CA LYS A 169 -15.73 11.18 -20.84
C LYS A 169 -14.71 11.47 -19.73
N CYS A 170 -14.51 10.51 -18.82
CA CYS A 170 -13.48 10.64 -17.78
C CYS A 170 -12.07 10.64 -18.37
N LEU A 171 -11.84 9.82 -19.40
CA LEU A 171 -10.56 9.72 -20.10
C LEU A 171 -10.21 11.04 -20.79
N ASP A 172 -11.16 11.64 -21.51
CA ASP A 172 -10.98 12.97 -22.11
C ASP A 172 -10.74 14.04 -21.06
N VAL A 173 -11.63 14.19 -20.07
CA VAL A 173 -11.51 15.29 -19.10
C VAL A 173 -10.30 15.13 -18.19
N GLY A 174 -9.88 13.90 -17.89
CA GLY A 174 -8.71 13.62 -17.07
C GLY A 174 -7.39 14.03 -17.74
N ASN A 175 -7.32 13.98 -19.07
CA ASN A 175 -6.08 14.12 -19.83
C ASN A 175 -6.05 15.32 -20.80
N ASP A 176 -7.21 15.86 -21.20
CA ASP A 176 -7.32 17.03 -22.06
C ASP A 176 -7.34 18.33 -21.24
N ASN A 177 -6.94 19.44 -21.86
CA ASN A 177 -6.99 20.77 -21.26
C ASN A 177 -6.29 20.86 -19.88
N LEU A 178 -5.20 20.11 -19.69
CA LEU A 178 -4.40 20.17 -18.48
C LEU A 178 -3.68 21.53 -18.41
N ILE A 179 -4.19 22.40 -17.55
CA ILE A 179 -3.59 23.72 -17.26
C ILE A 179 -2.66 23.58 -16.05
N VAL A 180 -1.43 24.07 -16.19
CA VAL A 180 -0.43 24.14 -15.12
C VAL A 180 0.15 25.53 -15.00
N GLN A 181 0.71 25.83 -13.83
CA GLN A 181 1.37 27.10 -13.57
C GLN A 181 2.88 26.90 -13.35
N PHE A 182 3.69 27.79 -13.92
CA PHE A 182 5.13 27.89 -13.69
C PHE A 182 5.55 29.36 -13.74
N GLU A 183 6.28 29.84 -12.73
CA GLU A 183 6.78 31.23 -12.64
C GLU A 183 5.70 32.27 -13.03
N ASP A 184 4.56 32.20 -12.34
CA ASP A 184 3.37 33.06 -12.53
C ASP A 184 2.66 32.99 -13.89
N LYS A 185 3.13 32.12 -14.80
CA LYS A 185 2.53 31.90 -16.11
C LYS A 185 1.74 30.59 -16.16
N PHE A 186 0.68 30.60 -16.97
CA PHE A 186 -0.14 29.42 -17.23
C PHE A 186 0.26 28.76 -18.53
N PHE A 187 0.35 27.43 -18.51
CA PHE A 187 0.73 26.61 -19.66
C PHE A 187 -0.31 25.51 -19.83
N HIS A 188 -0.57 25.17 -21.10
CA HIS A 188 -1.40 24.04 -21.49
C HIS A 188 -0.51 22.93 -22.05
N GLN A 189 -0.71 21.69 -21.59
CA GLN A 189 0.04 20.56 -22.13
C GLN A 189 -0.54 20.14 -23.49
N HIS A 190 0.30 20.21 -24.53
CA HIS A 190 -0.11 19.88 -25.91
C HIS A 190 0.16 18.43 -26.32
N ARG A 191 1.17 17.77 -25.75
CA ARG A 191 1.62 16.43 -26.18
C ARG A 191 2.04 15.57 -24.98
N GLY A 192 1.97 14.25 -25.16
CA GLY A 192 2.44 13.28 -24.20
C GLY A 192 1.49 13.07 -23.02
N LEU A 193 1.83 12.08 -22.20
CA LEU A 193 1.17 11.83 -20.93
C LEU A 193 1.75 12.73 -19.84
N ALA A 194 0.87 13.33 -19.05
CA ALA A 194 1.25 14.21 -17.95
C ALA A 194 1.81 13.42 -16.77
N MET A 195 3.05 13.72 -16.37
CA MET A 195 3.68 13.09 -15.19
C MET A 195 3.06 13.60 -13.88
N GLY A 196 1.94 12.97 -13.49
CA GLY A 196 1.24 13.21 -12.23
C GLY A 196 -0.29 13.22 -12.35
N VAL A 197 -0.83 13.00 -13.55
CA VAL A 197 -2.22 12.58 -13.74
C VAL A 197 -2.35 11.10 -13.38
N ALA A 198 -3.46 10.73 -12.72
CA ALA A 198 -3.57 9.45 -12.01
C ALA A 198 -3.58 8.21 -12.91
N ASP A 199 -4.14 8.30 -14.11
CA ASP A 199 -4.21 7.21 -15.11
C ASP A 199 -3.04 7.22 -16.10
N SER A 200 -2.17 8.22 -16.10
CA SER A 200 -1.04 8.28 -17.05
C SER A 200 -0.13 7.03 -17.02
N PRO A 201 0.22 6.44 -15.85
CA PRO A 201 0.96 5.17 -15.83
C PRO A 201 0.18 4.01 -16.44
N ASP A 202 -1.15 4.01 -16.29
CA ASP A 202 -2.03 2.99 -16.84
C ASP A 202 -2.10 3.09 -18.37
N LEU A 203 -2.27 4.32 -18.89
CA LEU A 203 -2.23 4.62 -20.32
C LEU A 203 -0.88 4.27 -20.95
N ALA A 204 0.23 4.60 -20.29
CA ALA A 204 1.57 4.24 -20.77
C ALA A 204 1.77 2.72 -20.85
N ASN A 205 1.22 1.96 -19.91
CA ASN A 205 1.29 0.50 -19.97
C ASN A 205 0.48 -0.08 -21.11
N LEU A 206 -0.76 0.38 -21.31
CA LEU A 206 -1.62 -0.11 -22.39
C LEU A 206 -1.12 0.31 -23.77
N TYR A 207 -0.55 1.50 -23.91
CA TYR A 207 0.05 1.96 -25.15
C TYR A 207 1.16 1.01 -25.60
N GLY A 208 2.15 0.73 -24.73
CA GLY A 208 3.20 -0.22 -25.04
C GLY A 208 2.69 -1.65 -25.26
N LEU A 209 1.68 -2.07 -24.48
CA LEU A 209 1.07 -3.40 -24.62
C LEU A 209 0.46 -3.60 -26.01
N ALA A 210 -0.23 -2.59 -26.56
CA ALA A 210 -0.85 -2.70 -27.87
C ALA A 210 0.19 -3.01 -28.98
N PHE A 211 1.34 -2.32 -28.97
CA PHE A 211 2.41 -2.58 -29.93
C PHE A 211 3.16 -3.90 -29.68
N GLU A 212 3.29 -4.30 -28.41
CA GLU A 212 3.87 -5.60 -28.04
C GLU A 212 3.02 -6.77 -28.55
N GLU A 213 1.68 -6.64 -28.46
CA GLU A 213 0.74 -7.61 -29.01
C GLU A 213 0.73 -7.59 -30.56
N GLU A 214 0.76 -6.40 -31.17
CA GLU A 214 0.78 -6.24 -32.63
C GLU A 214 2.02 -6.88 -33.26
N CYS A 215 3.20 -6.69 -32.68
CA CYS A 215 4.44 -7.28 -33.20
C CYS A 215 4.61 -8.76 -32.82
N GLY A 216 3.77 -9.32 -31.95
CA GLY A 216 3.81 -10.73 -31.57
C GLY A 216 5.08 -11.15 -30.82
N ILE A 217 5.73 -10.23 -30.09
CA ILE A 217 7.04 -10.50 -29.45
C ILE A 217 6.98 -11.66 -28.43
N LEU A 218 5.83 -11.85 -27.79
CA LEU A 218 5.62 -12.93 -26.81
C LEU A 218 5.47 -14.31 -27.47
N ASP A 219 5.12 -14.35 -28.76
CA ASP A 219 4.95 -15.57 -29.54
C ASP A 219 6.22 -15.96 -30.31
N ASP A 220 7.25 -15.11 -30.32
CA ASP A 220 8.52 -15.41 -30.96
C ASP A 220 9.30 -16.46 -30.16
N VAL A 221 9.47 -17.65 -30.76
CA VAL A 221 10.21 -18.79 -30.19
C VAL A 221 11.69 -18.51 -29.90
N ARG A 222 12.23 -17.39 -30.39
CA ARG A 222 13.58 -16.91 -30.08
C ARG A 222 13.60 -16.04 -28.82
N VAL A 223 12.46 -15.59 -28.31
CA VAL A 223 12.35 -14.69 -27.16
C VAL A 223 11.65 -15.43 -26.00
N PRO A 224 12.37 -16.30 -25.26
CA PRO A 224 11.80 -17.04 -24.13
C PRO A 224 11.21 -16.16 -23.03
N PHE A 225 11.66 -14.91 -22.93
CA PHE A 225 11.09 -13.94 -22.01
C PHE A 225 11.15 -12.54 -22.60
N TYR A 226 10.05 -11.82 -22.53
CA TYR A 226 9.99 -10.38 -22.73
C TYR A 226 9.06 -9.78 -21.67
N GLY A 227 9.45 -8.65 -21.08
CA GLY A 227 8.57 -7.88 -20.23
C GLY A 227 9.02 -6.44 -20.03
N ARG A 228 8.06 -5.57 -19.75
CA ARG A 228 8.26 -4.13 -19.61
C ARG A 228 7.71 -3.62 -18.27
N TYR A 229 8.52 -2.85 -17.57
CA TYR A 229 8.13 -2.05 -16.41
C TYR A 229 8.09 -0.58 -16.83
N ILE A 230 6.92 -0.09 -17.23
CA ILE A 230 6.74 1.28 -17.75
C ILE A 230 7.66 1.54 -18.98
N ASP A 231 8.79 2.22 -18.79
CA ASP A 231 9.79 2.60 -19.80
C ASP A 231 10.98 1.64 -19.88
N ASP A 232 11.16 0.76 -18.88
CA ASP A 232 12.25 -0.21 -18.85
C ASP A 232 11.78 -1.57 -19.43
N CYS A 233 12.48 -2.12 -20.42
CA CYS A 233 12.22 -3.43 -21.02
C CYS A 233 13.31 -4.45 -20.64
N LEU A 234 12.95 -5.72 -20.48
CA LEU A 234 13.84 -6.85 -20.29
C LEU A 234 13.46 -7.95 -21.26
N ALA A 235 14.44 -8.46 -22.01
CA ALA A 235 14.28 -9.63 -22.86
C ALA A 235 15.40 -10.64 -22.64
N ILE A 236 15.05 -11.92 -22.66
CA ILE A 236 16.00 -13.03 -22.81
C ILE A 236 15.80 -13.55 -24.22
N VAL A 237 16.87 -13.62 -25.00
CA VAL A 237 16.80 -13.89 -26.44
C VAL A 237 17.79 -14.97 -26.83
N TYR A 238 17.33 -16.00 -27.54
CA TYR A 238 18.18 -16.99 -28.19
C TYR A 238 18.77 -16.40 -29.48
N ALA A 239 20.08 -16.29 -29.51
CA ALA A 239 20.83 -15.72 -30.63
C ALA A 239 22.28 -16.19 -30.57
N ARG A 240 23.02 -15.99 -31.67
CA ARG A 240 24.46 -16.30 -31.80
C ARG A 240 25.34 -15.08 -31.52
N SER A 241 24.78 -13.88 -31.61
CA SER A 241 25.51 -12.62 -31.41
C SER A 241 24.60 -11.51 -30.89
N GLU A 242 25.20 -10.48 -30.29
CA GLU A 242 24.45 -9.28 -29.84
C GLU A 242 23.78 -8.53 -30.99
N ALA A 243 24.38 -8.54 -32.19
CA ALA A 243 23.80 -7.93 -33.37
C ALA A 243 22.50 -8.63 -33.79
N GLU A 244 22.47 -9.96 -33.71
CA GLU A 244 21.26 -10.75 -33.98
C GLU A 244 20.17 -10.47 -32.93
N VAL A 245 20.52 -10.32 -31.66
CA VAL A 245 19.57 -9.93 -30.61
C VAL A 245 18.91 -8.59 -30.94
N LYS A 246 19.71 -7.57 -31.32
CA LYS A 246 19.18 -6.26 -31.72
C LYS A 246 18.29 -6.36 -32.96
N ALA A 247 18.62 -7.21 -33.92
CA ALA A 247 17.79 -7.45 -35.10
C ALA A 247 16.46 -8.10 -34.73
N ILE A 248 16.46 -9.11 -33.85
CA ILE A 248 15.23 -9.75 -33.34
C ILE A 248 14.35 -8.73 -32.60
N LEU A 249 14.93 -7.95 -31.69
CA LEU A 249 14.19 -6.97 -30.89
C LEU A 249 13.77 -5.71 -31.68
N SER A 250 14.27 -5.52 -32.90
CA SER A 250 13.90 -4.37 -33.75
C SER A 250 12.43 -4.39 -34.20
N VAL A 251 11.74 -5.53 -34.06
CA VAL A 251 10.30 -5.66 -34.30
C VAL A 251 9.47 -4.94 -33.23
N VAL A 252 10.00 -4.79 -32.02
CA VAL A 252 9.34 -4.08 -30.92
C VAL A 252 9.45 -2.58 -31.17
N LYS A 253 8.42 -2.01 -31.79
CA LYS A 253 8.33 -0.59 -32.10
C LYS A 253 7.10 0.00 -31.44
N ILE A 254 7.32 0.82 -30.42
CA ILE A 254 6.25 1.62 -29.81
C ILE A 254 6.14 2.92 -30.61
N ASP A 255 4.94 3.25 -31.09
CA ASP A 255 4.75 4.39 -32.00
C ASP A 255 5.32 5.69 -31.41
N GLN A 256 5.99 6.45 -32.27
CA GLN A 256 6.75 7.68 -32.00
C GLN A 256 7.92 7.54 -31.00
N CYS A 257 8.13 6.38 -30.40
CA CYS A 257 9.15 6.14 -29.39
C CYS A 257 10.42 5.49 -29.96
N THR A 258 11.54 5.69 -29.28
CA THR A 258 12.80 4.97 -29.56
C THR A 258 13.14 4.11 -28.36
N ILE A 259 13.50 2.84 -28.61
CA ILE A 259 13.97 1.92 -27.57
C ILE A 259 15.48 1.71 -27.72
N GLU A 260 16.24 2.11 -26.72
CA GLU A 260 17.69 1.92 -26.68
C GLU A 260 18.04 0.58 -26.04
N TRP A 261 18.44 -0.41 -26.84
CA TRP A 261 18.77 -1.76 -26.39
C TRP A 261 20.25 -1.91 -26.03
N ASN A 262 20.49 -2.33 -24.78
CA ASN A 262 21.77 -2.81 -24.28
C ASN A 262 21.73 -4.34 -24.19
N VAL A 263 22.70 -5.01 -24.78
CA VAL A 263 22.74 -6.48 -24.86
C VAL A 263 24.01 -6.97 -24.17
N SER A 264 23.92 -8.09 -23.46
CA SER A 264 25.08 -8.77 -22.86
C SER A 264 24.86 -10.28 -22.80
N ALA A 265 25.94 -11.04 -23.00
CA ALA A 265 25.94 -12.49 -22.82
C ALA A 265 26.04 -12.92 -21.35
N THR A 266 26.45 -12.02 -20.44
CA THR A 266 26.82 -12.35 -19.06
C THR A 266 25.86 -11.77 -18.04
N SER A 267 25.59 -10.46 -18.08
CA SER A 267 24.70 -9.80 -17.12
C SER A 267 24.20 -8.45 -17.60
N GLN A 268 23.01 -8.05 -17.11
CA GLN A 268 22.46 -6.71 -17.24
C GLN A 268 21.70 -6.31 -15.96
N PRO A 269 21.80 -5.03 -15.52
CA PRO A 269 20.94 -4.52 -14.47
C PRO A 269 19.53 -4.24 -15.02
N PHE A 270 18.51 -4.65 -14.27
CA PHE A 270 17.11 -4.35 -14.56
C PHE A 270 16.34 -4.14 -13.26
N LEU A 271 15.65 -3.00 -13.13
CA LEU A 271 15.05 -2.54 -11.87
C LEU A 271 16.06 -2.56 -10.70
N ASP A 272 15.77 -3.32 -9.65
CA ASP A 272 16.60 -3.50 -8.46
C ASP A 272 17.45 -4.79 -8.52
N MET A 273 17.53 -5.45 -9.69
CA MET A 273 18.20 -6.74 -9.88
C MET A 273 19.37 -6.64 -10.85
N LEU A 274 20.39 -7.45 -10.62
CA LEU A 274 21.36 -7.83 -11.63
C LEU A 274 20.91 -9.19 -12.14
N VAL A 275 20.47 -9.24 -13.39
CA VAL A 275 20.13 -10.49 -14.07
C VAL A 275 21.40 -10.99 -14.73
N TYR A 276 21.78 -12.25 -14.51
CA TYR A 276 23.05 -12.78 -14.98
C TYR A 276 22.97 -14.26 -15.36
N ARG A 277 23.91 -14.69 -16.21
CA ARG A 277 24.20 -16.09 -16.49
C ARG A 277 25.21 -16.60 -15.46
N ASP A 278 24.83 -17.63 -14.71
CA ASP A 278 25.72 -18.29 -13.76
C ASP A 278 26.71 -19.24 -14.47
N SER A 279 27.72 -19.70 -13.74
CA SER A 279 28.77 -20.61 -14.21
C SER A 279 28.24 -21.92 -14.80
N ASP A 280 27.07 -22.40 -14.34
CA ASP A 280 26.37 -23.58 -14.87
C ASP A 280 25.53 -23.28 -16.13
N GLY A 281 25.52 -22.03 -16.59
CA GLY A 281 24.74 -21.57 -17.74
C GLY A 281 23.28 -21.19 -17.41
N SER A 282 22.86 -21.30 -16.16
CA SER A 282 21.51 -20.94 -15.72
C SER A 282 21.30 -19.43 -15.61
N LEU A 283 20.05 -18.97 -15.76
CA LEU A 283 19.68 -17.57 -15.51
C LEU A 283 19.44 -17.38 -14.01
N GLN A 284 20.21 -16.48 -13.42
CA GLN A 284 20.13 -16.13 -12.00
C GLN A 284 19.92 -14.61 -11.85
N HIS A 285 19.56 -14.21 -10.64
CA HIS A 285 19.43 -12.79 -10.31
C HIS A 285 19.85 -12.49 -8.87
N ALA A 286 20.44 -11.32 -8.67
CA ALA A 286 20.92 -10.84 -7.38
C ALA A 286 20.51 -9.39 -7.13
N PRO A 287 20.49 -8.90 -5.88
CA PRO A 287 20.29 -7.49 -5.60
C PRO A 287 21.31 -6.61 -6.33
N TYR A 288 20.85 -5.55 -6.98
CA TYR A 288 21.73 -4.57 -7.64
C TYR A 288 21.67 -3.21 -6.97
N GLY A 289 22.85 -2.67 -6.66
CA GLY A 289 23.02 -1.32 -6.13
C GLY A 289 23.63 -0.39 -7.19
N LYS A 290 22.97 0.73 -7.46
CA LYS A 290 23.55 1.77 -8.33
C LYS A 290 24.80 2.37 -7.67
N ALA A 291 25.85 2.62 -8.45
CA ALA A 291 27.12 3.14 -7.94
C ALA A 291 27.00 4.44 -7.11
N ARG A 292 26.01 5.28 -7.41
CA ARG A 292 25.75 6.54 -6.66
C ARG A 292 24.72 6.39 -5.53
N ASN A 293 24.51 5.18 -5.01
CA ASN A 293 23.62 4.98 -3.87
C ASN A 293 24.30 5.50 -2.59
N HIS A 294 23.69 6.49 -1.92
CA HIS A 294 24.18 7.03 -0.66
C HIS A 294 23.95 6.10 0.54
N HIS A 295 23.29 4.95 0.33
CA HIS A 295 23.08 3.93 1.34
C HIS A 295 22.40 4.48 2.61
N GLU A 296 21.52 5.48 2.43
CA GLU A 296 20.86 6.17 3.51
C GLU A 296 19.93 5.19 4.24
N ARG A 297 20.29 4.82 5.47
CA ARG A 297 19.45 4.07 6.42
C ARG A 297 19.33 4.85 7.72
N ILE A 298 18.31 4.57 8.54
CA ILE A 298 18.14 5.26 9.83
C ILE A 298 19.39 5.05 10.70
N PRO A 299 20.10 6.09 11.16
CA PRO A 299 21.23 5.94 12.08
C PRO A 299 20.82 5.31 13.42
N PHE A 300 21.69 4.49 14.01
CA PHE A 300 21.39 3.83 15.29
C PHE A 300 21.17 4.83 16.44
N HIS A 301 21.95 5.93 16.45
CA HIS A 301 21.86 6.99 17.45
C HIS A 301 20.62 7.91 17.29
N SER A 302 19.80 7.72 16.27
CA SER A 302 18.58 8.51 16.11
C SER A 302 17.54 8.19 17.18
N ALA A 303 16.64 9.13 17.45
CA ALA A 303 15.55 8.98 18.43
C ALA A 303 14.43 8.00 18.01
N HIS A 304 14.61 7.23 16.93
CA HIS A 304 13.63 6.23 16.51
C HIS A 304 13.59 5.05 17.50
N PRO A 305 12.39 4.52 17.83
CA PRO A 305 12.24 3.31 18.64
C PRO A 305 12.99 2.12 18.03
N ILE A 306 13.42 1.19 18.89
CA ILE A 306 14.19 0.00 18.46
C ILE A 306 13.41 -0.86 17.46
N ASP A 307 12.09 -0.95 17.60
CA ASP A 307 11.24 -1.70 16.69
C ASP A 307 11.16 -1.08 15.30
N VAL A 308 11.25 0.25 15.19
CA VAL A 308 11.30 0.92 13.88
C VAL A 308 12.64 0.61 13.21
N LYS A 309 13.74 0.72 13.96
CA LYS A 309 15.09 0.38 13.49
C LYS A 309 15.16 -1.07 13.01
N LYS A 310 14.68 -2.02 13.84
CA LYS A 310 14.54 -3.45 13.49
C LYS A 310 13.66 -3.65 12.27
N GLY A 311 12.51 -2.96 12.21
CA GLY A 311 11.57 -3.03 11.10
C GLY A 311 12.19 -2.60 9.77
N THR A 312 13.02 -1.55 9.75
CA THR A 312 13.73 -1.16 8.52
C THR A 312 14.72 -2.22 8.05
N PHE A 313 15.52 -2.78 8.98
CA PHE A 313 16.47 -3.85 8.66
C PHE A 313 15.75 -5.11 8.16
N SER A 314 14.68 -5.52 8.84
CA SER A 314 13.83 -6.64 8.45
C SER A 314 13.14 -6.44 7.08
N GLY A 315 12.76 -5.20 6.76
CA GLY A 315 12.23 -4.83 5.45
C GLY A 315 13.27 -5.02 4.34
N GLU A 316 14.49 -4.56 4.58
CA GLU A 316 15.60 -4.74 3.64
C GLU A 316 15.98 -6.22 3.47
N MET A 317 15.99 -7.02 4.54
CA MET A 317 16.17 -8.47 4.42
C MET A 317 15.09 -9.12 3.54
N SER A 318 13.83 -8.70 3.70
CA SER A 318 12.73 -9.20 2.87
C SER A 318 12.94 -8.83 1.41
N ARG A 319 13.39 -7.60 1.13
CA ARG A 319 13.78 -7.14 -0.21
C ARG A 319 14.92 -7.99 -0.77
N MET A 320 16.03 -8.16 -0.03
CA MET A 320 17.17 -8.98 -0.47
C MET A 320 16.75 -10.42 -0.79
N ALA A 321 15.85 -11.01 0.01
CA ALA A 321 15.32 -12.33 -0.27
C ALA A 321 14.57 -12.37 -1.61
N THR A 322 13.67 -11.42 -1.87
CA THR A 322 12.95 -11.34 -3.16
C THR A 322 13.89 -11.12 -4.34
N LEU A 323 14.95 -10.33 -4.15
CA LEU A 323 15.91 -9.99 -5.21
C LEU A 323 16.91 -11.11 -5.54
N SER A 324 17.02 -12.12 -4.69
CA SER A 324 18.01 -13.20 -4.83
C SER A 324 17.35 -14.46 -5.38
N SER A 325 17.96 -15.06 -6.41
CA SER A 325 17.48 -16.30 -7.01
C SER A 325 17.81 -17.53 -6.16
N THR A 326 18.95 -17.52 -5.47
CA THR A 326 19.43 -18.64 -4.63
C THR A 326 19.68 -18.24 -3.17
N LEU A 327 19.61 -19.23 -2.28
CA LEU A 327 19.85 -19.04 -0.84
C LEU A 327 21.29 -18.58 -0.54
N PRO A 328 22.34 -19.09 -1.21
CA PRO A 328 23.70 -18.56 -1.04
C PRO A 328 23.80 -17.07 -1.38
N VAL A 329 23.25 -16.64 -2.52
CA VAL A 329 23.24 -15.22 -2.93
C VAL A 329 22.49 -14.35 -1.91
N TYR A 330 21.35 -14.83 -1.42
CA TYR A 330 20.63 -14.12 -0.36
C TYR A 330 21.45 -13.99 0.94
N LYS A 331 22.14 -15.06 1.36
CA LYS A 331 22.99 -15.04 2.55
C LYS A 331 24.14 -14.06 2.40
N GLU A 332 24.75 -13.94 1.22
CA GLU A 332 25.76 -12.91 0.94
C GLU A 332 25.15 -11.51 1.01
N ALA A 333 24.02 -11.27 0.34
CA ALA A 333 23.35 -9.97 0.40
C ALA A 333 22.98 -9.55 1.84
N VAL A 334 22.64 -10.49 2.72
CA VAL A 334 22.41 -10.22 4.14
C VAL A 334 23.69 -9.86 4.87
N LYS A 335 24.85 -10.45 4.54
CA LYS A 335 26.14 -10.04 5.12
C LYS A 335 26.48 -8.61 4.73
N ASP A 336 26.29 -8.24 3.47
CA ASP A 336 26.52 -6.88 2.99
C ASP A 336 25.57 -5.89 3.67
N LEU A 337 24.30 -6.29 3.85
CA LEU A 337 23.31 -5.51 4.58
C LEU A 337 23.70 -5.31 6.06
N ILE A 338 24.28 -6.32 6.72
CA ILE A 338 24.81 -6.18 8.08
C ILE A 338 25.94 -5.16 8.09
N GLY A 339 26.90 -5.26 7.17
CA GLY A 339 28.00 -4.29 7.04
C GLY A 339 27.50 -2.86 6.83
N LEU A 340 26.51 -2.68 5.96
CA LEU A 340 25.83 -1.42 5.72
C LEU A 340 25.23 -0.81 6.99
N TYR A 341 24.52 -1.61 7.79
CA TYR A 341 23.92 -1.13 9.04
C TYR A 341 24.95 -0.91 10.15
N CYS A 342 26.01 -1.71 10.22
CA CYS A 342 27.16 -1.44 11.11
C CYS A 342 27.76 -0.05 10.83
N ASN A 343 27.93 0.32 9.56
CA ASN A 343 28.40 1.65 9.17
C ASN A 343 27.44 2.79 9.57
N ARG A 344 26.18 2.47 9.90
CA ARG A 344 25.18 3.40 10.44
C ARG A 344 25.11 3.40 11.98
N GLY A 345 26.09 2.76 12.63
CA GLY A 345 26.27 2.72 14.08
C GLY A 345 25.51 1.60 14.79
N TYR A 346 24.96 0.62 14.07
CA TYR A 346 24.22 -0.47 14.70
C TYR A 346 25.18 -1.48 15.34
N PRO A 347 24.90 -1.97 16.55
CA PRO A 347 25.71 -3.04 17.15
C PRO A 347 25.64 -4.33 16.32
N GLU A 348 26.80 -4.85 15.91
CA GLU A 348 26.87 -6.02 15.03
C GLU A 348 26.18 -7.26 15.63
N ARG A 349 26.37 -7.50 16.94
CA ARG A 349 25.72 -8.63 17.65
C ARG A 349 24.19 -8.56 17.56
N LEU A 350 23.64 -7.36 17.62
CA LEU A 350 22.20 -7.13 17.53
C LEU A 350 21.69 -7.44 16.11
N LEU A 351 22.40 -6.96 15.09
CA LEU A 351 22.07 -7.25 13.69
C LEU A 351 22.15 -8.74 13.36
N LYS A 352 23.20 -9.43 13.80
CA LYS A 352 23.36 -10.89 13.62
C LYS A 352 22.23 -11.67 14.30
N SER A 353 21.80 -11.25 15.49
CA SER A 353 20.64 -11.84 16.17
C SER A 353 19.35 -11.63 15.37
N TRP A 354 19.09 -10.41 14.89
CA TRP A 354 17.93 -10.13 14.04
C TRP A 354 17.95 -10.91 12.73
N ALA A 355 19.12 -11.01 12.08
CA ALA A 355 19.26 -11.76 10.84
C ALA A 355 19.01 -13.25 11.07
N LYS A 356 19.67 -13.85 12.08
CA LYS A 356 19.53 -15.28 12.41
C LYS A 356 18.07 -15.66 12.69
N SER A 357 17.33 -14.81 13.40
CA SER A 357 15.92 -15.09 13.73
C SER A 357 14.95 -15.01 12.55
N GLN A 358 15.35 -14.42 11.41
CA GLN A 358 14.43 -14.14 10.30
C GLN A 358 14.86 -14.72 8.96
N ILE A 359 16.12 -15.12 8.79
CA ILE A 359 16.69 -15.44 7.48
C ILE A 359 15.88 -16.50 6.73
N ASP A 360 15.55 -17.62 7.39
CA ASP A 360 14.84 -18.73 6.78
C ASP A 360 13.36 -18.40 6.52
N GLU A 361 12.70 -17.71 7.44
CA GLU A 361 11.31 -17.27 7.28
C GLU A 361 11.16 -16.33 6.07
N ARG A 362 12.07 -15.36 5.93
CA ARG A 362 12.06 -14.41 4.82
C ARG A 362 12.35 -15.12 3.50
N TRP A 363 13.34 -16.00 3.47
CA TRP A 363 13.67 -16.78 2.28
C TRP A 363 12.48 -17.62 1.80
N SER A 364 11.83 -18.31 2.73
CA SER A 364 10.70 -19.20 2.43
C SER A 364 9.47 -18.42 1.92
N ASN A 365 9.24 -17.21 2.42
CA ASN A 365 8.10 -16.38 2.04
C ASN A 365 8.39 -15.38 0.90
N ARG A 366 9.60 -15.35 0.33
CA ARG A 366 10.09 -14.27 -0.55
C ARG A 366 9.22 -14.04 -1.80
N LEU A 367 8.72 -15.12 -2.41
CA LEU A 367 7.88 -15.08 -3.63
C LEU A 367 6.38 -15.25 -3.34
N ARG A 368 5.98 -15.39 -2.06
CA ARG A 368 4.57 -15.59 -1.71
C ARG A 368 3.75 -14.36 -2.07
N VAL A 369 2.79 -14.51 -2.97
CA VAL A 369 1.77 -13.48 -3.24
C VAL A 369 0.70 -13.61 -2.17
N LYS A 370 0.40 -12.54 -1.43
CA LYS A 370 -0.73 -12.53 -0.52
C LYS A 370 -1.99 -12.35 -1.36
N GLU A 371 -2.97 -13.23 -1.18
CA GLU A 371 -4.31 -12.95 -1.67
C GLU A 371 -4.85 -11.77 -0.87
N ASP A 372 -5.29 -10.73 -1.58
CA ASP A 372 -6.12 -9.68 -1.00
C ASP A 372 -7.45 -10.33 -0.64
N LYS A 373 -7.51 -10.94 0.55
CA LYS A 373 -8.81 -11.19 1.15
C LYS A 373 -9.46 -9.81 1.29
N LEU A 374 -10.60 -9.63 0.63
CA LEU A 374 -11.55 -8.54 0.88
C LEU A 374 -12.18 -8.68 2.29
N GLU A 375 -11.41 -9.14 3.29
CA GLU A 375 -11.79 -9.07 4.69
C GLU A 375 -11.87 -7.58 5.01
N GLY A 376 -13.06 -7.09 5.35
CA GLY A 376 -13.27 -5.69 5.71
C GLY A 376 -12.37 -5.31 6.87
N VAL A 377 -11.24 -4.66 6.60
CA VAL A 377 -10.33 -4.24 7.65
C VAL A 377 -10.90 -3.01 8.35
N LEU A 378 -11.05 -3.07 9.66
CA LEU A 378 -11.37 -1.91 10.47
C LEU A 378 -10.09 -1.26 10.96
N VAL A 379 -9.86 -0.01 10.53
CA VAL A 379 -8.70 0.77 10.93
C VAL A 379 -9.09 1.68 12.08
N LEU A 380 -8.63 1.36 13.28
CA LEU A 380 -8.74 2.23 14.44
C LEU A 380 -7.59 3.22 14.46
N LYS A 381 -7.89 4.50 14.33
CA LYS A 381 -6.86 5.55 14.35
C LYS A 381 -6.61 5.97 15.79
N THR A 382 -5.35 5.90 16.24
CA THR A 382 -4.96 6.32 17.58
C THR A 382 -3.75 7.27 17.52
N GLU A 383 -3.73 8.27 18.40
CA GLU A 383 -2.53 9.05 18.67
C GLU A 383 -1.48 8.19 19.41
N PHE A 384 -0.21 8.36 19.03
CA PHE A 384 0.93 7.74 19.69
C PHE A 384 0.99 8.18 21.16
N ASN A 385 1.14 7.22 22.07
CA ASN A 385 1.17 7.45 23.51
C ASN A 385 2.21 6.51 24.14
N GLN A 386 3.09 7.04 24.99
CA GLN A 386 4.14 6.24 25.64
C GLN A 386 3.57 5.10 26.50
N ALA A 387 2.31 5.19 26.95
CA ALA A 387 1.62 4.11 27.65
C ALA A 387 1.63 2.78 26.88
N TRP A 388 1.65 2.82 25.53
CA TRP A 388 1.68 1.61 24.68
C TRP A 388 2.91 0.72 24.91
N GLU A 389 3.98 1.24 25.52
CA GLU A 389 5.18 0.46 25.84
C GLU A 389 5.00 -0.43 27.08
N TYR A 390 3.96 -0.19 27.88
CA TYR A 390 3.77 -0.83 29.18
C TYR A 390 2.68 -1.92 29.20
N PHE A 391 2.03 -2.18 28.07
CA PHE A 391 1.00 -3.22 27.99
C PHE A 391 0.92 -3.88 26.63
N ASN A 392 0.41 -5.12 26.61
CA ASN A 392 0.27 -5.88 25.38
C ASN A 392 -0.99 -5.44 24.60
N VAL A 393 -0.79 -4.83 23.42
CA VAL A 393 -1.88 -4.35 22.57
C VAL A 393 -2.82 -5.47 22.11
N LYS A 394 -2.27 -6.68 21.88
CA LYS A 394 -3.07 -7.84 21.48
C LYS A 394 -3.98 -8.27 22.62
N GLU A 395 -3.44 -8.32 23.83
CA GLU A 395 -4.20 -8.64 25.04
C GLU A 395 -5.29 -7.61 25.29
N LEU A 396 -4.96 -6.33 25.18
CA LEU A 396 -5.95 -5.27 25.31
C LEU A 396 -7.09 -5.42 24.28
N GLY A 397 -6.75 -5.67 23.02
CA GLY A 397 -7.73 -5.89 21.96
C GLY A 397 -8.62 -7.10 22.25
N MET A 398 -8.05 -8.20 22.73
CA MET A 398 -8.80 -9.39 23.15
C MET A 398 -9.74 -9.09 24.33
N THR A 399 -9.28 -8.31 25.31
CA THR A 399 -10.10 -7.91 26.46
C THR A 399 -11.28 -7.04 26.03
N ILE A 400 -11.05 -6.01 25.21
CA ILE A 400 -12.13 -5.15 24.70
C ILE A 400 -13.16 -5.96 23.90
N THR A 401 -12.70 -6.77 22.94
CA THR A 401 -13.59 -7.55 22.08
C THR A 401 -14.33 -8.65 22.85
N SER A 402 -13.68 -9.27 23.85
CA SER A 402 -14.32 -10.23 24.76
C SER A 402 -15.45 -9.60 25.56
N VAL A 403 -15.23 -8.40 26.12
CA VAL A 403 -16.27 -7.64 26.82
C VAL A 403 -17.44 -7.34 25.90
N TRP A 404 -17.18 -6.84 24.68
CA TRP A 404 -18.23 -6.54 23.71
C TRP A 404 -19.02 -7.78 23.30
N ARG A 405 -18.35 -8.91 23.01
CA ARG A 405 -19.01 -10.20 22.73
C ARG A 405 -19.91 -10.64 23.89
N LYS A 406 -19.41 -10.58 25.12
CA LYS A 406 -20.18 -10.95 26.31
C LYS A 406 -21.45 -10.11 26.46
N TRP A 407 -21.37 -8.80 26.24
CA TRP A 407 -22.54 -7.92 26.29
C TRP A 407 -23.49 -8.15 25.12
N LEU A 408 -22.98 -8.43 23.92
CA LEU A 408 -23.80 -8.76 22.76
C LEU A 408 -24.60 -10.04 22.99
N THR A 409 -23.96 -11.11 23.47
CA THR A 409 -24.64 -12.37 23.81
C THR A 409 -25.71 -12.17 24.89
N LYS A 410 -25.44 -11.35 25.91
CA LYS A 410 -26.43 -10.99 26.93
C LYS A 410 -27.63 -10.24 26.33
N ALA A 411 -27.39 -9.29 25.43
CA ALA A 411 -28.43 -8.53 24.76
C ALA A 411 -29.29 -9.42 23.83
N GLU A 412 -28.68 -10.35 23.10
CA GLU A 412 -29.39 -11.33 22.28
C GLU A 412 -30.24 -12.27 23.13
N TYR A 413 -29.72 -12.74 24.26
CA TYR A 413 -30.47 -13.56 25.21
C TYR A 413 -31.64 -12.79 25.85
N ALA A 414 -31.41 -11.54 26.26
CA ALA A 414 -32.45 -10.64 26.79
C ALA A 414 -33.47 -10.18 25.71
N SER A 415 -33.13 -10.25 24.43
CA SER A 415 -34.12 -10.01 23.35
C SER A 415 -35.08 -11.19 23.17
N ARG A 416 -34.66 -12.42 23.53
CA ARG A 416 -35.48 -13.63 23.50
C ARG A 416 -36.30 -13.81 24.79
N ALA A 417 -35.78 -13.35 25.92
CA ALA A 417 -36.51 -13.29 27.19
C ALA A 417 -37.02 -11.86 27.40
N ARG A 418 -38.30 -11.59 27.08
CA ARG A 418 -38.99 -10.29 27.21
C ARG A 418 -38.30 -9.27 28.14
N ALA A 419 -38.10 -8.06 27.59
CA ALA A 419 -37.83 -6.78 28.24
C ALA A 419 -36.38 -6.24 28.17
N TRP A 420 -36.18 -5.29 27.26
CA TRP A 420 -35.38 -4.10 27.60
C TRP A 420 -36.26 -3.19 28.47
N HIS A 421 -36.35 -3.50 29.77
CA HIS A 421 -36.87 -2.54 30.74
C HIS A 421 -35.76 -1.55 31.09
N GLU A 422 -36.04 -0.28 30.85
CA GLU A 422 -35.46 0.91 31.48
C GLU A 422 -33.96 0.82 31.80
N ALA A 423 -33.12 1.33 30.90
CA ALA A 423 -31.82 1.86 31.32
C ALA A 423 -32.05 3.08 32.23
N LYS A 424 -32.38 2.83 33.50
CA LYS A 424 -32.30 3.82 34.57
C LYS A 424 -30.82 4.09 34.83
N HIS A 425 -30.43 5.33 34.59
CA HIS A 425 -29.10 5.90 34.75
C HIS A 425 -28.13 5.70 33.57
N SER A 426 -28.14 6.66 32.65
CA SER A 426 -26.89 7.25 32.18
C SER A 426 -27.13 8.74 31.94
N THR A 427 -26.40 9.54 32.70
CA THR A 427 -26.11 10.95 32.44
C THR A 427 -25.80 11.19 30.96
N SER A 428 -26.23 12.35 30.47
CA SER A 428 -26.07 12.87 29.10
C SER A 428 -25.07 12.09 28.25
N LEU A 429 -25.57 11.21 27.38
CA LEU A 429 -24.78 10.86 26.21
C LEU A 429 -24.64 12.17 25.43
N ASP A 430 -23.44 12.76 25.45
CA ASP A 430 -23.08 13.79 24.47
C ASP A 430 -23.53 13.26 23.11
N PRO A 431 -24.28 14.05 22.31
CA PRO A 431 -24.82 13.58 21.05
C PRO A 431 -23.66 13.11 20.18
N LEU A 432 -23.45 11.79 20.14
CA LEU A 432 -22.49 11.17 19.24
C LEU A 432 -22.86 11.66 17.86
N SER A 433 -21.98 12.45 17.26
CA SER A 433 -22.17 12.93 15.90
C SER A 433 -22.35 11.72 14.99
N LEU A 434 -23.56 11.55 14.46
CA LEU A 434 -23.86 10.53 13.46
C LEU A 434 -23.23 10.88 12.09
N ALA A 435 -22.48 11.98 12.01
CA ALA A 435 -21.82 12.40 10.79
C ALA A 435 -20.87 11.30 10.28
N GLY A 436 -21.23 10.72 9.13
CA GLY A 436 -20.47 9.67 8.47
C GLY A 436 -21.01 8.26 8.65
N ILE A 437 -21.91 8.00 9.62
CA ILE A 437 -22.50 6.67 9.85
C ILE A 437 -23.60 6.42 8.82
N PRO A 438 -23.49 5.36 7.99
CA PRO A 438 -24.55 5.02 7.05
C PRO A 438 -25.86 4.80 7.81
N ALA A 439 -26.97 5.35 7.32
CA ALA A 439 -28.29 5.17 7.97
C ALA A 439 -28.62 3.68 8.19
N ALA A 440 -28.23 2.82 7.24
CA ALA A 440 -28.35 1.36 7.32
C ALA A 440 -27.61 0.73 8.52
N ALA A 441 -26.57 1.39 9.04
CA ALA A 441 -25.76 0.95 10.17
C ALA A 441 -26.19 1.55 11.52
N THR A 442 -27.39 2.12 11.60
CA THR A 442 -27.98 2.67 12.83
C THR A 442 -29.23 1.89 13.25
N MET A 443 -29.62 2.03 14.53
CA MET A 443 -30.90 1.59 15.05
C MET A 443 -31.59 2.75 15.80
N PRO A 444 -32.92 2.91 15.66
CA PRO A 444 -33.66 3.88 16.44
C PRO A 444 -33.81 3.41 17.89
N ILE A 445 -33.60 4.30 18.84
CA ILE A 445 -33.97 4.12 20.25
C ILE A 445 -34.89 5.24 20.69
N VAL A 446 -35.84 4.92 21.58
CA VAL A 446 -36.72 5.92 22.20
C VAL A 446 -36.07 6.40 23.48
N VAL A 447 -35.82 7.70 23.57
CA VAL A 447 -35.21 8.34 24.74
C VAL A 447 -36.27 9.20 25.42
N LYS A 448 -36.47 8.97 26.72
CA LYS A 448 -37.31 9.80 27.58
C LYS A 448 -36.50 10.98 28.13
N ARG A 449 -36.98 12.20 27.90
CA ARG A 449 -36.47 13.40 28.56
C ARG A 449 -36.93 13.44 30.02
N GLY A 450 -36.23 14.21 30.84
CA GLY A 450 -36.59 14.43 32.24
C GLY A 450 -37.95 15.11 32.45
N ASP A 451 -38.51 15.70 31.40
CA ASP A 451 -39.86 16.28 31.37
C ASP A 451 -40.97 15.26 30.98
N GLY A 452 -40.61 13.99 30.77
CA GLY A 452 -41.54 12.93 30.37
C GLY A 452 -41.80 12.82 28.86
N SER A 453 -41.27 13.72 28.04
CA SER A 453 -41.41 13.63 26.57
C SER A 453 -40.47 12.57 25.98
N GLU A 454 -40.93 11.87 24.94
CA GLU A 454 -40.15 10.86 24.22
C GLU A 454 -39.63 11.41 22.89
N PHE A 455 -38.39 11.13 22.54
CA PHE A 455 -37.86 11.37 21.19
C PHE A 455 -37.12 10.15 20.67
N VAL A 456 -37.15 9.95 19.35
CA VAL A 456 -36.41 8.87 18.69
C VAL A 456 -35.01 9.37 18.33
N GLN A 457 -33.99 8.73 18.87
CA GLN A 457 -32.60 8.97 18.53
C GLN A 457 -32.04 7.77 17.76
N ALA A 458 -31.41 8.01 16.61
CA ALA A 458 -30.65 6.97 15.94
C ALA A 458 -29.30 6.78 16.65
N ILE A 459 -28.97 5.54 17.00
CA ILE A 459 -27.65 5.18 17.54
C ILE A 459 -26.95 4.18 16.61
N PRO A 460 -25.61 4.11 16.62
CA PRO A 460 -24.88 3.12 15.82
C PRO A 460 -25.24 1.69 16.23
N ASP A 461 -25.54 0.81 15.27
CA ASP A 461 -25.81 -0.61 15.51
C ASP A 461 -24.55 -1.45 15.24
N VAL A 462 -23.87 -1.82 16.32
CA VAL A 462 -22.63 -2.61 16.30
C VAL A 462 -22.80 -3.95 15.59
N ARG A 463 -24.01 -4.54 15.58
CA ARG A 463 -24.31 -5.80 14.87
C ARG A 463 -24.28 -5.62 13.35
N LYS A 464 -24.74 -4.45 12.88
CA LYS A 464 -24.76 -4.11 11.45
C LYS A 464 -23.42 -3.61 10.94
N LEU A 465 -22.49 -3.34 11.86
CA LEU A 465 -21.14 -2.85 11.56
C LEU A 465 -20.12 -4.00 11.41
N ASP A 466 -20.50 -5.23 11.75
CA ASP A 466 -19.67 -6.43 11.58
C ASP A 466 -18.28 -6.29 12.25
N ILE A 467 -18.20 -5.48 13.31
CA ILE A 467 -16.94 -5.04 13.89
C ILE A 467 -16.17 -6.17 14.59
N LEU A 468 -16.87 -7.21 15.06
CA LEU A 468 -16.30 -8.31 15.83
C LEU A 468 -15.64 -9.39 14.97
N GLU A 469 -16.07 -9.51 13.72
CA GLU A 469 -15.56 -10.51 12.76
C GLU A 469 -14.54 -9.92 11.79
N ARG A 470 -14.41 -8.59 11.79
CA ARG A 470 -13.43 -7.86 11.00
C ARG A 470 -12.05 -7.87 11.62
N ARG A 471 -11.03 -7.77 10.78
CA ARG A 471 -9.64 -7.61 11.22
C ARG A 471 -9.38 -6.17 11.66
N TRP A 472 -8.84 -5.98 12.86
CA TRP A 472 -8.52 -4.67 13.41
C TRP A 472 -7.07 -4.28 13.11
N ILE A 473 -6.87 -3.06 12.61
CA ILE A 473 -5.55 -2.45 12.47
C ILE A 473 -5.53 -1.12 13.19
N THR A 474 -4.59 -0.91 14.10
CA THR A 474 -4.39 0.40 14.74
C THR A 474 -3.42 1.25 13.92
N SER A 475 -3.89 2.41 13.44
CA SER A 475 -3.06 3.36 12.67
C SER A 475 -2.63 4.54 13.53
N ARG A 476 -1.34 4.90 13.44
CA ARG A 476 -0.71 6.00 14.20
C ARG A 476 -0.79 7.39 13.51
N LYS A 477 -1.59 7.55 12.45
CA LYS A 477 -1.73 8.83 11.70
C LYS A 477 -3.17 9.37 11.67
N ARG A 478 -3.30 10.69 11.86
CA ARG A 478 -4.57 11.46 11.88
C ARG A 478 -5.29 11.51 10.52
N THR A 479 -6.61 11.27 10.57
CA THR A 479 -7.72 12.18 10.22
C THR A 479 -9.04 11.47 10.57
N LEU A 480 -10.02 12.22 11.09
CA LEU A 480 -11.29 11.73 11.64
C LEU A 480 -12.10 10.91 10.64
N ASN A 481 -12.63 9.75 11.05
CA ASN A 481 -14.05 9.38 10.92
C ASN A 481 -14.37 7.94 11.37
N LEU A 482 -15.63 7.84 11.82
CA LEU A 482 -16.54 6.74 12.13
C LEU A 482 -16.56 6.05 13.50
N HIS A 483 -15.47 5.94 14.27
CA HIS A 483 -15.56 5.19 15.53
C HIS A 483 -14.70 5.77 16.66
N ASP A 484 -15.04 6.98 17.10
CA ASP A 484 -14.59 7.54 18.39
C ASP A 484 -15.11 6.77 19.61
N LEU A 485 -15.80 5.63 19.43
CA LEU A 485 -16.07 4.64 20.48
C LEU A 485 -14.79 4.16 21.18
N THR A 486 -13.68 4.04 20.46
CA THR A 486 -12.38 3.74 21.07
C THR A 486 -11.74 4.96 21.72
N ASN A 487 -12.03 6.18 21.26
CA ASN A 487 -11.51 7.41 21.88
C ASN A 487 -12.21 7.73 23.20
N SER A 488 -13.50 7.40 23.37
CA SER A 488 -14.18 7.45 24.67
C SER A 488 -13.55 6.49 25.69
N TRP A 489 -13.25 5.25 25.28
CA TRP A 489 -12.53 4.30 26.14
C TRP A 489 -11.07 4.73 26.39
N LYS A 490 -10.39 5.24 25.36
CA LYS A 490 -9.01 5.76 25.42
C LYS A 490 -8.90 6.94 26.38
N LYS A 491 -9.87 7.85 26.38
CA LYS A 491 -9.95 8.97 27.33
C LYS A 491 -10.09 8.45 28.76
N ILE A 492 -11.05 7.56 29.01
CA ILE A 492 -11.29 6.98 30.34
C ILE A 492 -10.07 6.23 30.86
N VAL A 493 -9.49 5.30 30.09
CA VAL A 493 -8.37 4.48 30.58
C VAL A 493 -7.07 5.25 30.68
N MET A 494 -6.78 6.16 29.74
CA MET A 494 -5.56 6.98 29.82
C MET A 494 -5.64 8.01 30.95
N GLU A 495 -6.80 8.61 31.21
CA GLU A 495 -7.02 9.52 32.34
C GLU A 495 -6.86 8.77 33.67
N HIS A 496 -7.45 7.58 33.82
CA HIS A 496 -7.31 6.78 35.05
C HIS A 496 -5.88 6.31 35.30
N VAL A 497 -5.12 5.95 34.26
CA VAL A 497 -3.71 5.54 34.42
C VAL A 497 -2.79 6.74 34.69
N ALA A 498 -3.09 7.91 34.12
CA ALA A 498 -2.36 9.15 34.42
C ALA A 498 -2.65 9.65 35.84
N GLU A 499 -3.90 9.60 36.28
CA GLU A 499 -4.32 9.93 37.65
C GLU A 499 -3.72 8.96 38.67
N ALA A 500 -3.70 7.65 38.38
CA ALA A 500 -3.08 6.64 39.24
C ALA A 500 -1.54 6.79 39.37
N LYS A 501 -0.88 7.39 38.38
CA LYS A 501 0.56 7.71 38.43
C LYS A 501 0.85 9.05 39.11
N SER A 502 -0.09 9.99 39.09
CA SER A 502 0.04 11.28 39.78
C SER A 502 -0.24 11.20 41.30
N SER A 503 -0.95 10.16 41.75
CA SER A 503 -1.52 10.08 43.10
C SER A 503 -0.79 9.16 44.08
N LYS A 504 0.40 8.63 43.75
CA LYS A 504 1.21 7.87 44.72
C LYS A 504 2.69 8.22 44.67
N PRO A 505 3.27 8.80 45.74
CA PRO A 505 4.70 8.72 45.97
C PRO A 505 5.03 7.29 46.41
N ILE A 506 6.00 6.65 45.74
CA ILE A 506 6.46 5.31 46.10
C ILE A 506 7.33 5.43 47.36
N THR A 507 6.78 5.09 48.52
CA THR A 507 7.56 4.78 49.73
C THR A 507 7.58 3.28 49.96
N LYS A 508 8.79 2.71 50.02
CA LYS A 508 9.03 1.36 50.54
C LYS A 508 8.69 1.32 52.02
N LYS A 509 7.89 0.36 52.48
CA LYS A 509 7.94 -0.14 53.86
C LYS A 509 7.56 -1.62 53.93
N GLU A 510 8.44 -2.36 54.59
CA GLU A 510 8.33 -3.71 55.13
C GLU A 510 7.29 -3.76 56.26
N THR A 511 6.69 -4.95 56.50
CA THR A 511 6.35 -5.43 57.85
C THR A 511 6.25 -6.96 57.85
N ASP A 512 7.04 -7.57 58.73
CA ASP A 512 7.00 -8.96 59.19
C ASP A 512 5.86 -9.25 60.20
N ALA A 513 5.40 -10.52 60.18
CA ALA A 513 4.87 -11.39 61.28
C ALA A 513 3.41 -11.20 61.85
N PRO A 514 2.78 -12.23 62.50
CA PRO A 514 2.66 -13.67 62.13
C PRO A 514 1.29 -14.38 62.47
N VAL A 515 1.11 -15.62 61.95
CA VAL A 515 0.36 -16.86 62.37
C VAL A 515 -1.19 -16.88 62.58
N ALA A 516 -1.87 -17.88 61.95
CA ALA A 516 -2.84 -18.81 62.57
C ALA A 516 -3.21 -20.01 61.64
N ASP A 517 -3.45 -21.18 62.25
CA ASP A 517 -3.39 -22.57 61.77
C ASP A 517 -4.47 -23.11 60.81
N ALA A 518 -4.15 -24.28 60.24
CA ALA A 518 -4.83 -25.11 59.23
C ALA A 518 -6.18 -25.75 59.65
N PRO A 519 -6.87 -26.44 58.70
CA PRO A 519 -6.83 -27.92 58.72
C PRO A 519 -6.66 -28.58 57.32
N PRO A 520 -6.39 -29.92 57.26
CA PRO A 520 -5.50 -30.53 56.28
C PRO A 520 -6.18 -31.49 55.26
N GLU A 521 -5.30 -32.12 54.45
CA GLU A 521 -5.43 -33.39 53.71
C GLU A 521 -6.10 -33.38 52.32
N SER A 522 -5.32 -33.64 51.26
CA SER A 522 -4.93 -35.00 50.88
C SER A 522 -3.96 -34.99 49.69
N ASP A 523 -2.98 -35.89 49.78
CA ASP A 523 -1.91 -36.17 48.84
C ASP A 523 -2.42 -36.55 47.44
N ASP A 524 -1.69 -36.19 46.38
CA ASP A 524 -0.86 -37.20 45.70
C ASP A 524 0.05 -36.62 44.59
N ASN A 525 1.22 -37.25 44.50
CA ASN A 525 2.18 -37.30 43.39
C ASN A 525 2.98 -36.04 43.00
N SER A 526 4.26 -35.91 43.37
CA SER A 526 5.46 -36.72 43.07
C SER A 526 6.26 -36.20 41.86
N ASP A 527 7.58 -36.27 42.03
CA ASP A 527 8.70 -35.83 41.18
C ASP A 527 8.96 -34.32 41.03
N GLY A 528 10.15 -33.78 41.34
CA GLY A 528 11.44 -34.44 41.56
C GLY A 528 12.52 -33.78 40.70
N ARG A 529 13.41 -33.03 41.37
CA ARG A 529 14.79 -32.69 40.99
C ARG A 529 15.06 -31.38 40.22
N ARG A 530 15.46 -30.38 41.02
CA ARG A 530 16.78 -29.70 41.07
C ARG A 530 17.39 -29.16 39.76
N SER A 531 17.48 -27.83 39.69
CA SER A 531 18.60 -27.09 39.08
C SER A 531 19.43 -26.41 40.20
N PRO A 532 20.76 -26.32 40.10
CA PRO A 532 21.60 -25.69 41.12
C PRO A 532 21.84 -24.19 40.88
N ASP A 533 21.97 -23.48 42.00
CA ASP A 533 22.49 -22.12 42.18
C ASP A 533 23.83 -21.85 41.48
N VAL A 534 23.97 -20.65 40.91
CA VAL A 534 25.07 -19.66 41.02
C VAL A 534 24.50 -18.38 40.37
N GLY A 535 24.51 -17.16 40.89
CA GLY A 535 25.30 -16.47 41.90
C GLY A 535 25.27 -15.00 41.48
N ASP A 536 24.74 -14.14 42.34
CA ASP A 536 24.58 -12.70 42.13
C ASP A 536 25.84 -11.95 42.62
N PRO A 537 26.40 -11.03 41.82
CA PRO A 537 27.21 -9.97 42.41
C PRO A 537 26.88 -8.60 41.79
N TRP A 538 25.87 -7.91 42.33
CA TRP A 538 25.78 -6.46 42.24
C TRP A 538 26.19 -5.80 43.56
N ARG A 539 27.46 -5.39 43.62
CA ARG A 539 27.91 -4.31 44.52
C ARG A 539 28.75 -3.29 43.77
N SER A 540 28.35 -2.04 43.97
CA SER A 540 29.13 -0.79 43.99
C SER A 540 29.79 -0.26 42.70
N ALA A 541 29.25 0.86 42.19
CA ALA A 541 29.95 2.15 41.95
C ALA A 541 28.92 3.16 41.38
N HIS A 542 28.39 4.06 42.19
CA HIS A 542 28.84 5.44 42.41
C HIS A 542 28.73 6.41 41.21
N MET A 543 27.89 7.42 41.47
CA MET A 543 27.63 8.71 40.84
C MET A 543 28.70 9.28 39.89
N GLY A 544 28.20 9.81 38.76
CA GLY A 544 28.89 10.78 37.93
C GLY A 544 27.87 11.65 37.17
N ASN A 545 27.59 12.83 37.72
CA ASN A 545 26.92 13.96 37.07
C ASN A 545 27.60 14.33 35.74
N PHE A 546 26.84 14.47 34.66
CA PHE A 546 26.99 15.45 33.56
C PHE A 546 25.72 15.30 32.72
N GLY A 547 24.95 16.32 32.35
CA GLY A 547 25.32 17.67 31.95
C GLY A 547 24.58 17.91 30.65
N ARG A 548 23.72 18.93 30.64
CA ARG A 548 22.88 19.37 29.52
C ARG A 548 23.64 19.35 28.18
N PHE A 549 23.04 18.79 27.14
CA PHE A 549 22.76 19.41 25.83
C PHE A 549 21.79 18.54 25.02
#